data_AF-A0A357CP39-F1
#
_entry.id   AF-A0A357CP39-F1
#
_cell.length_a   1.000
_cell.length_b   1.000
_cell.length_c   1.000
_cell.angle_alpha   90.00
_cell.angle_beta   90.00
_cell.angle_gamma   90.00
#
_symmetry.space_group_name_H-M   'P 1'
#
loop_
_entity.id
_entity.type
_entity.pdbx_description
1 polymer ?
#
loop_
_entity_poly.entity_id
_entity_poly.type
_entity_poly.pdbx_seq_one_letter_code
_entity_poly.pdbx_strand_id
1 'polypeptide(L)'
;QDTEKLLETRVRAKRMDIDLIAQDNMRLATLVEKGLVEDLSAYRALIPTTVYPSLVEVGEFDGKMFFLPYRPNVEIAFYNSAKFAQYGLEVPTTWDELFTVAKFFYEKEGVGRMAIKADLSPCTATHLFDFCRSAGGDPVVLNDQGCFEAFVFLQKIWPYLSPDSKTANWNFMNTHIATESVYLGQNWPFGMNV
;
A
#
# COMPACT_ATOMS: atom_id res chain seq x y z
N GLN A 1 6.07 -4.69 -16.63
CA GLN A 1 6.66 -5.92 -17.22
C GLN A 1 6.91 -6.88 -16.08
N ASP A 2 6.64 -8.17 -16.26
CA ASP A 2 6.85 -9.17 -15.20
C ASP A 2 8.35 -9.49 -15.08
N THR A 3 9.00 -8.89 -14.07
CA THR A 3 10.45 -9.05 -13.82
C THR A 3 10.83 -10.51 -13.63
N GLU A 4 10.03 -11.28 -12.91
CA GLU A 4 10.30 -12.70 -12.64
C GLU A 4 10.34 -13.49 -13.96
N LYS A 5 9.30 -13.37 -14.79
CA LYS A 5 9.23 -14.05 -16.08
C LYS A 5 10.37 -13.64 -17.02
N LEU A 6 10.77 -12.38 -16.98
CA LEU A 6 11.91 -11.88 -17.75
C LEU A 6 13.21 -12.55 -17.30
N LEU A 7 13.52 -12.53 -16.00
CA LEU A 7 14.73 -13.12 -15.43
C LEU A 7 14.79 -14.63 -15.71
N GLU A 8 13.71 -15.37 -15.49
CA GLU A 8 13.64 -16.79 -15.83
C GLU A 8 14.00 -17.06 -17.30
N THR A 9 13.48 -16.23 -18.20
CA THR A 9 13.73 -16.37 -19.63
C THR A 9 15.20 -16.13 -19.96
N ARG A 10 15.84 -15.14 -19.31
CA ARG A 10 17.28 -14.86 -19.49
C ARG A 10 18.16 -15.98 -18.93
N VAL A 11 17.82 -16.53 -17.76
CA VAL A 11 18.51 -17.69 -17.17
C VAL A 11 18.40 -18.90 -18.10
N ARG A 12 17.19 -19.26 -18.55
CA ARG A 12 16.98 -20.38 -19.50
C ARG A 12 17.76 -20.20 -20.80
N ALA A 13 17.82 -18.97 -21.32
CA ALA A 13 18.53 -18.65 -22.54
C ALA A 13 20.05 -18.53 -22.37
N LYS A 14 20.58 -18.63 -21.14
CA LYS A 14 21.99 -18.38 -20.78
C LYS A 14 22.49 -17.03 -21.31
N ARG A 15 21.62 -16.02 -21.25
CA ARG A 15 21.87 -14.66 -21.78
C ARG A 15 21.37 -13.64 -20.77
N MET A 16 21.96 -13.65 -19.58
CA MET A 16 21.70 -12.62 -18.59
C MET A 16 22.44 -11.34 -18.99
N ASP A 17 21.65 -10.31 -19.25
CA ASP A 17 22.07 -8.95 -19.59
C ASP A 17 21.50 -7.92 -18.61
N ILE A 18 20.96 -8.40 -17.47
CA ILE A 18 20.38 -7.59 -16.40
C ILE A 18 21.25 -7.81 -15.17
N ASP A 19 21.99 -6.78 -14.77
CA ASP A 19 22.86 -6.83 -13.59
C ASP A 19 22.14 -6.41 -12.31
N LEU A 20 21.16 -5.50 -12.41
CA LEU A 20 20.47 -4.92 -11.28
C LEU A 20 18.97 -4.78 -11.56
N ILE A 21 18.16 -5.06 -10.54
CA ILE A 21 16.71 -4.84 -10.55
C ILE A 21 16.29 -3.99 -9.35
N ALA A 22 15.28 -3.15 -9.53
CA ALA A 22 14.53 -2.56 -8.44
C ALA A 22 13.20 -3.32 -8.33
N GLN A 23 13.04 -4.09 -7.26
CA GLN A 23 11.93 -5.04 -7.12
C GLN A 23 11.03 -4.69 -5.95
N ASP A 24 9.73 -4.82 -6.18
CA ASP A 24 8.70 -4.73 -5.14
C ASP A 24 8.90 -5.81 -4.07
N ASN A 25 8.76 -5.44 -2.80
CA ASN A 25 9.03 -6.32 -1.66
C ASN A 25 8.12 -7.56 -1.65
N MET A 26 6.92 -7.49 -2.22
CA MET A 26 5.99 -8.62 -2.31
C MET A 26 6.42 -9.71 -3.30
N ARG A 27 7.53 -9.51 -4.02
CA ARG A 27 8.07 -10.45 -5.03
C ARG A 27 9.45 -11.00 -4.69
N LEU A 28 10.05 -10.58 -3.57
CA LEU A 28 11.44 -10.98 -3.25
C LEU A 28 11.56 -12.49 -3.03
N ALA A 29 10.64 -13.08 -2.28
CA ALA A 29 10.65 -14.50 -1.96
C ALA A 29 10.66 -15.37 -3.23
N THR A 30 9.81 -15.07 -4.21
CA THR A 30 9.71 -15.87 -5.44
C THR A 30 10.98 -15.81 -6.27
N LEU A 31 11.68 -14.66 -6.29
CA LEU A 31 12.95 -14.51 -6.97
C LEU A 31 14.07 -15.33 -6.29
N VAL A 32 14.10 -15.36 -4.96
CA VAL A 32 15.08 -16.15 -4.19
C VAL A 32 14.83 -17.65 -4.36
N GLU A 33 13.59 -18.11 -4.18
CA GLU A 33 13.21 -19.52 -4.32
C GLU A 33 13.54 -20.08 -5.70
N LYS A 34 13.45 -19.26 -6.74
CA LYS A 34 13.77 -19.63 -8.13
C LYS A 34 15.25 -19.48 -8.48
N GLY A 35 16.09 -19.01 -7.57
CA GLY A 35 17.51 -18.79 -7.81
C GLY A 35 17.78 -17.72 -8.87
N LEU A 36 16.94 -16.69 -8.94
CA LEU A 36 17.03 -15.62 -9.94
C LEU A 36 17.87 -14.42 -9.48
N VAL A 37 18.32 -14.43 -8.23
CA VAL A 37 19.09 -13.34 -7.59
C VAL A 37 20.29 -13.90 -6.83
N GLU A 38 21.32 -13.07 -6.68
CA GLU A 38 22.60 -13.44 -6.08
C GLU A 38 22.63 -13.23 -4.56
N ASP A 39 23.43 -14.04 -3.86
CA ASP A 39 23.75 -13.82 -2.44
C ASP A 39 24.67 -12.59 -2.29
N LEU A 40 24.11 -11.52 -1.72
CA LEU A 40 24.76 -10.24 -1.50
C LEU A 40 25.34 -10.12 -0.08
N SER A 41 25.44 -11.20 0.70
CA SER A 41 25.87 -11.13 2.10
C SER A 41 27.25 -10.49 2.28
N ALA A 42 28.15 -10.66 1.31
CA ALA A 42 29.46 -10.01 1.30
C ALA A 42 29.38 -8.47 1.26
N TYR A 43 28.28 -7.91 0.77
CA TYR A 43 28.04 -6.47 0.63
C TYR A 43 27.26 -5.87 1.80
N ARG A 44 26.91 -6.65 2.82
CA ARG A 44 26.12 -6.17 3.98
C ARG A 44 26.74 -4.91 4.63
N ALA A 45 28.06 -4.85 4.69
CA ALA A 45 28.79 -3.70 5.26
C ALA A 45 28.61 -2.39 4.47
N LEU A 46 28.10 -2.44 3.24
CA LEU A 46 27.78 -1.26 2.44
C LEU A 46 26.47 -0.58 2.88
N ILE A 47 25.61 -1.27 3.65
CA ILE A 47 24.36 -0.69 4.13
C ILE A 47 24.68 0.39 5.17
N PRO A 48 24.29 1.65 4.94
CA PRO A 48 24.53 2.71 5.91
C PRO A 48 23.81 2.43 7.23
N THR A 49 24.44 2.76 8.36
CA THR A 49 23.84 2.60 9.70
C THR A 49 22.60 3.47 9.93
N THR A 50 22.34 4.42 9.03
CA THR A 50 21.13 5.26 9.02
C THR A 50 19.92 4.55 8.45
N VAL A 51 20.09 3.40 7.79
CA VAL A 51 18.97 2.59 7.28
C VAL A 51 18.28 1.89 8.45
N TYR A 52 16.95 1.94 8.48
CA TYR A 52 16.18 1.25 9.51
C TYR A 52 16.42 -0.27 9.47
N PRO A 53 16.68 -0.93 10.62
CA PRO A 53 16.96 -2.37 10.65
C PRO A 53 15.87 -3.23 9.99
N SER A 54 14.60 -2.87 10.18
CA SER A 54 13.46 -3.57 9.58
C SER A 54 13.48 -3.58 8.04
N LEU A 55 14.12 -2.59 7.40
CA LEU A 55 14.25 -2.56 5.95
C LEU A 55 15.34 -3.51 5.45
N VAL A 56 16.33 -3.79 6.29
CA VAL A 56 17.40 -4.75 5.99
C VAL A 56 16.85 -6.17 6.10
N GLU A 57 16.08 -6.45 7.15
CA GLU A 57 15.46 -7.77 7.41
C GLU A 57 14.57 -8.23 6.24
N VAL A 58 13.87 -7.32 5.56
CA VAL A 58 13.03 -7.64 4.38
C VAL A 58 13.84 -8.23 3.22
N GLY A 59 15.13 -7.91 3.12
CA GLY A 59 16.02 -8.42 2.08
C GLY A 59 16.71 -9.75 2.45
N GLU A 60 16.43 -10.30 3.62
CA GLU A 60 17.07 -11.50 4.15
C GLU A 60 16.20 -12.75 4.02
N PHE A 61 16.80 -13.82 3.51
CA PHE A 61 16.18 -15.13 3.34
C PHE A 61 17.16 -16.19 3.83
N ASP A 62 16.73 -17.05 4.76
CA ASP A 62 17.55 -18.11 5.35
C ASP A 62 18.93 -17.63 5.87
N GLY A 63 18.95 -16.45 6.49
CA GLY A 63 20.17 -15.84 7.05
C GLY A 63 21.14 -15.25 6.02
N LYS A 64 20.74 -15.20 4.74
CA LYS A 64 21.49 -14.59 3.64
C LYS A 64 20.79 -13.36 3.12
N MET A 65 21.58 -12.38 2.70
CA MET A 65 21.08 -11.15 2.12
C MET A 65 20.98 -11.28 0.61
N PHE A 66 19.80 -11.10 0.03
CA PHE A 66 19.59 -11.16 -1.43
C PHE A 66 19.20 -9.80 -2.03
N PHE A 67 18.74 -8.87 -1.20
CA PHE A 67 18.34 -7.54 -1.64
C PHE A 67 18.88 -6.48 -0.69
N LEU A 68 19.28 -5.34 -1.27
CA LEU A 68 19.67 -4.16 -0.50
C LEU A 68 18.48 -3.19 -0.40
N PRO A 69 18.30 -2.50 0.74
CA PRO A 69 17.27 -1.47 0.88
C PRO A 69 17.50 -0.35 -0.14
N TYR A 70 16.47 -0.06 -0.96
CA TYR A 70 16.57 0.95 -2.01
C TYR A 70 15.67 2.15 -1.75
N ARG A 71 14.35 1.96 -1.79
CA ARG A 71 13.38 3.05 -1.70
C ARG A 71 12.14 2.65 -0.91
N PRO A 72 12.22 2.64 0.44
CA PRO A 72 11.05 2.39 1.27
C PRO A 72 10.03 3.52 1.10
N ASN A 73 8.76 3.16 1.16
CA ASN A 73 7.65 4.08 1.17
C ASN A 73 6.56 3.51 2.07
N VAL A 74 5.63 4.38 2.47
CA VAL A 74 4.38 4.03 3.15
C VAL A 74 3.25 4.80 2.49
N GLU A 75 2.03 4.27 2.54
CA GLU A 75 0.87 5.07 2.15
C GLU A 75 0.65 6.19 3.17
N ILE A 76 0.19 7.34 2.67
CA ILE A 76 -0.26 8.46 3.51
C ILE A 76 -1.66 8.86 3.09
N ALA A 77 -2.38 9.50 4.01
CA ALA A 77 -3.68 10.10 3.72
C ALA A 77 -3.50 11.43 2.99
N PHE A 78 -4.20 11.58 1.87
CA PHE A 78 -4.34 12.83 1.15
C PHE A 78 -5.77 13.34 1.32
N TYR A 79 -5.90 14.64 1.56
CA TYR A 79 -7.20 15.27 1.74
C TYR A 79 -7.30 16.62 1.03
N ASN A 80 -8.51 16.98 0.62
CA ASN A 80 -8.81 18.29 0.04
C ASN A 80 -9.03 19.30 1.17
N SER A 81 -8.00 20.07 1.50
CA SER A 81 -8.03 21.05 2.60
C SER A 81 -9.07 22.14 2.41
N ALA A 82 -9.32 22.58 1.17
CA ALA A 82 -10.34 23.58 0.87
C ALA A 82 -11.75 23.06 1.18
N LYS A 83 -12.05 21.80 0.85
CA LYS A 83 -13.35 21.16 1.17
C LYS A 83 -13.51 20.93 2.66
N PHE A 84 -12.48 20.48 3.36
CA PHE A 84 -12.53 20.34 4.82
C PHE A 84 -12.79 21.70 5.50
N ALA A 85 -12.08 22.76 5.09
CA ALA A 85 -12.30 24.11 5.59
C ALA A 85 -13.70 24.66 5.26
N GLN A 86 -14.20 24.43 4.04
CA GLN A 86 -15.53 24.85 3.60
C GLN A 86 -16.64 24.29 4.51
N TYR A 87 -16.48 23.04 4.96
CA TYR A 87 -17.46 22.37 5.81
C TYR A 87 -17.16 22.45 7.31
N GLY A 88 -16.06 23.11 7.71
CA GLY A 88 -15.64 23.18 9.12
C GLY A 88 -15.30 21.81 9.70
N LEU A 89 -14.71 20.93 8.91
CA LEU A 89 -14.28 19.59 9.32
C LEU A 89 -12.79 19.56 9.66
N GLU A 90 -12.46 18.82 10.72
CA GLU A 90 -11.08 18.44 11.04
C GLU A 90 -10.71 17.13 10.32
N VAL A 91 -9.40 16.93 10.11
CA VAL A 91 -8.88 15.68 9.53
C VAL A 91 -9.07 14.55 10.55
N PRO A 92 -9.72 13.43 10.19
CA PRO A 92 -9.98 12.36 11.15
C PRO A 92 -8.69 11.67 11.57
N THR A 93 -8.56 11.42 12.87
CA THR A 93 -7.44 10.74 13.52
C THR A 93 -7.82 9.37 14.09
N THR A 94 -9.13 9.09 14.17
CA THR A 94 -9.69 7.80 14.62
C THR A 94 -10.67 7.23 13.59
N TRP A 95 -11.00 5.95 13.70
CA TRP A 95 -11.98 5.29 12.83
C TRP A 95 -13.40 5.84 13.02
N ASP A 96 -13.78 6.23 14.23
CA ASP A 96 -15.08 6.84 14.48
C ASP A 96 -15.19 8.24 13.86
N GLU A 97 -14.11 9.03 13.91
CA GLU A 97 -14.02 10.30 13.18
C GLU A 97 -14.05 10.07 11.67
N LEU A 98 -13.32 9.05 11.17
CA LEU A 98 -13.31 8.69 9.75
C LEU A 98 -14.71 8.33 9.25
N PHE A 99 -15.45 7.51 10.01
CA PHE A 99 -16.84 7.19 9.73
C PHE A 99 -17.73 8.44 9.74
N THR A 100 -17.55 9.33 10.72
CA THR A 100 -18.33 10.56 10.86
C THR A 100 -18.11 11.49 9.67
N VAL A 101 -16.86 11.66 9.22
CA VAL A 101 -16.50 12.45 8.04
C VAL A 101 -17.07 11.85 6.75
N ALA A 102 -16.97 10.52 6.57
CA ALA A 102 -17.53 9.84 5.40
C ALA A 102 -19.05 10.03 5.32
N LYS A 103 -19.75 9.79 6.44
CA LYS A 103 -21.19 9.98 6.56
C LYS A 103 -21.61 11.43 6.32
N PHE A 104 -20.86 12.39 6.86
CA PHE A 104 -21.13 13.81 6.64
C PHE A 104 -21.06 14.17 5.16
N PHE A 105 -20.00 13.78 4.44
CA PHE A 105 -19.88 14.09 3.01
C PHE A 105 -21.02 13.46 2.20
N TYR A 106 -21.34 12.19 2.49
CA TYR A 106 -22.47 11.52 1.85
C TYR A 106 -23.80 12.25 2.08
N GLU A 107 -24.11 12.64 3.31
CA GLU A 107 -25.36 13.35 3.65
C GLU A 107 -25.42 14.77 3.06
N LYS A 108 -24.28 15.47 2.97
CA LYS A 108 -24.22 16.84 2.45
C LYS A 108 -24.24 16.93 0.93
N GLU A 109 -23.59 16.00 0.24
CA GLU A 109 -23.45 16.06 -1.21
C GLU A 109 -24.28 15.02 -1.96
N GLY A 110 -24.98 14.13 -1.23
CA GLY A 110 -25.74 13.02 -1.81
C GLY A 110 -24.86 11.90 -2.39
N VAL A 111 -23.52 12.02 -2.27
CA VAL A 111 -22.53 11.05 -2.71
C VAL A 111 -21.35 11.05 -1.76
N GLY A 112 -20.77 9.88 -1.50
CA GLY A 112 -19.57 9.76 -0.67
C GLY A 112 -18.38 10.45 -1.32
N ARG A 113 -17.54 11.09 -0.49
CA ARG A 113 -16.30 11.77 -0.92
C ARG A 113 -15.05 11.18 -0.29
N MET A 114 -15.16 10.05 0.37
CA MET A 114 -14.01 9.33 0.91
C MET A 114 -13.85 8.03 0.14
N ALA A 115 -12.63 7.67 -0.27
CA ALA A 115 -12.41 6.42 -0.98
C ALA A 115 -11.40 5.53 -0.27
N ILE A 116 -11.70 4.23 -0.31
CA ILE A 116 -10.77 3.14 0.00
C ILE A 116 -10.41 2.42 -1.30
N LYS A 117 -9.31 1.66 -1.32
CA LYS A 117 -8.92 0.85 -2.49
C LYS A 117 -9.67 -0.49 -2.52
N ALA A 118 -10.87 -0.51 -3.10
CA ALA A 118 -11.74 -1.69 -3.23
C ALA A 118 -11.88 -2.16 -4.68
N ASP A 119 -10.82 -2.01 -5.49
CA ASP A 119 -10.79 -2.41 -6.90
C ASP A 119 -10.57 -3.92 -7.13
N LEU A 120 -10.47 -4.71 -6.04
CA LEU A 120 -10.23 -6.16 -6.03
C LEU A 120 -8.88 -6.57 -6.65
N SER A 121 -7.95 -5.62 -6.82
CA SER A 121 -6.58 -5.88 -7.23
C SER A 121 -5.69 -6.20 -6.01
N PRO A 122 -4.40 -6.52 -6.19
CA PRO A 122 -3.44 -6.59 -5.08
C PRO A 122 -3.38 -5.32 -4.22
N CYS A 123 -3.83 -4.16 -4.74
CA CYS A 123 -3.96 -2.94 -3.96
C CYS A 123 -4.97 -3.10 -2.82
N THR A 124 -6.10 -3.78 -3.07
CA THR A 124 -7.11 -4.06 -2.04
C THR A 124 -6.54 -4.93 -0.93
N ALA A 125 -5.75 -5.97 -1.26
CA ALA A 125 -5.13 -6.81 -0.24
C ALA A 125 -4.19 -6.01 0.67
N THR A 126 -3.37 -5.13 0.10
CA THR A 126 -2.48 -4.24 0.86
C THR A 126 -3.28 -3.27 1.73
N HIS A 127 -4.35 -2.69 1.20
CA HIS A 127 -5.17 -1.74 1.96
C HIS A 127 -5.93 -2.41 3.12
N LEU A 128 -6.42 -3.64 2.92
CA LEU A 128 -7.02 -4.44 4.00
C LEU A 128 -6.01 -4.81 5.08
N PHE A 129 -4.76 -5.11 4.68
CA PHE A 129 -3.67 -5.38 5.62
C PHE A 129 -3.50 -4.22 6.61
N ASP A 130 -3.53 -2.97 6.13
CA ASP A 130 -3.41 -1.79 6.98
C ASP A 130 -4.56 -1.63 7.99
N PHE A 131 -5.80 -1.91 7.56
CA PHE A 131 -6.96 -1.91 8.46
C PHE A 131 -6.87 -3.01 9.53
N CYS A 132 -6.51 -4.24 9.14
CA CYS A 132 -6.32 -5.33 10.09
C CYS A 132 -5.22 -5.00 11.12
N ARG A 133 -4.06 -4.51 10.66
CA ARG A 133 -2.95 -4.12 11.54
C ARG A 133 -3.29 -2.97 12.47
N SER A 134 -4.02 -1.96 11.99
CA SER A 134 -4.41 -0.82 12.84
C SER A 134 -5.47 -1.18 13.89
N ALA A 135 -6.22 -2.25 13.69
CA ALA A 135 -7.06 -2.89 14.72
C ALA A 135 -6.29 -3.89 15.62
N GLY A 136 -4.97 -4.02 15.45
CA GLY A 136 -4.14 -4.94 16.24
C GLY A 136 -4.22 -6.41 15.81
N GLY A 137 -4.80 -6.69 14.64
CA GLY A 137 -4.86 -8.04 14.07
C GLY A 137 -3.62 -8.41 13.26
N ASP A 138 -3.44 -9.70 13.06
CA ASP A 138 -2.48 -10.30 12.13
C ASP A 138 -3.17 -10.58 10.78
N PRO A 139 -2.84 -9.84 9.72
CA PRO A 139 -3.44 -9.99 8.39
C PRO A 139 -3.09 -11.31 7.68
N VAL A 140 -2.21 -12.16 8.24
CA VAL A 140 -2.06 -13.56 7.79
C VAL A 140 -2.95 -14.54 8.56
N VAL A 141 -3.63 -14.08 9.61
CA VAL A 141 -4.65 -14.79 10.40
C VAL A 141 -5.96 -13.98 10.33
N LEU A 142 -6.60 -14.02 9.17
CA LEU A 142 -7.74 -13.15 8.82
C LEU A 142 -9.00 -13.29 9.71
N ASN A 143 -9.03 -14.25 10.63
CA ASN A 143 -10.15 -14.52 11.53
C ASN A 143 -9.86 -14.15 12.99
N ASP A 144 -8.78 -13.43 13.28
CA ASP A 144 -8.56 -12.89 14.61
C ASP A 144 -9.46 -11.68 14.93
N GLN A 145 -9.41 -11.24 16.19
CA GLN A 145 -10.27 -10.17 16.69
C GLN A 145 -10.05 -8.85 15.94
N GLY A 146 -8.80 -8.47 15.66
CA GLY A 146 -8.48 -7.21 14.99
C GLY A 146 -8.91 -7.22 13.52
N CYS A 147 -8.69 -8.33 12.81
CA CYS A 147 -9.18 -8.50 11.44
C CYS A 147 -10.71 -8.48 11.40
N PHE A 148 -11.39 -9.14 12.34
CA PHE A 148 -12.84 -9.09 12.45
C PHE A 148 -13.36 -7.66 12.64
N GLU A 149 -12.78 -6.90 13.57
CA GLU A 149 -13.13 -5.49 13.81
C GLU A 149 -12.90 -4.62 12.58
N ALA A 150 -11.80 -4.82 11.87
CA ALA A 150 -11.51 -4.15 10.61
C ALA A 150 -12.60 -4.42 9.55
N PHE A 151 -13.00 -5.67 9.34
CA PHE A 151 -14.05 -6.00 8.37
C PHE A 151 -15.42 -5.47 8.79
N VAL A 152 -15.76 -5.48 10.08
CA VAL A 152 -17.00 -4.87 10.59
C VAL A 152 -17.00 -3.36 10.35
N PHE A 153 -15.88 -2.68 10.60
CA PHE A 153 -15.74 -1.26 10.32
C PHE A 153 -15.89 -0.96 8.83
N LEU A 154 -15.21 -1.72 7.96
CA LEU A 154 -15.29 -1.56 6.51
C LEU A 154 -16.72 -1.78 5.99
N GLN A 155 -17.44 -2.77 6.53
CA GLN A 155 -18.85 -2.98 6.22
C GLN A 155 -19.73 -1.80 6.66
N LYS A 156 -19.48 -1.24 7.84
CA LYS A 156 -20.22 -0.10 8.40
C LYS A 156 -20.00 1.18 7.59
N ILE A 157 -18.77 1.47 7.16
CA ILE A 157 -18.44 2.71 6.43
C ILE A 157 -18.81 2.62 4.94
N TRP A 158 -18.85 1.43 4.35
CA TRP A 158 -19.08 1.20 2.91
C TRP A 158 -20.21 2.01 2.28
N PRO A 159 -21.42 2.14 2.87
CA PRO A 159 -22.52 2.91 2.28
C PRO A 159 -22.21 4.40 2.09
N TYR A 160 -21.22 4.93 2.81
CA TYR A 160 -20.85 6.36 2.83
C TYR A 160 -19.59 6.66 2.01
N LEU A 161 -18.95 5.63 1.45
CA LEU A 161 -17.76 5.81 0.62
C LEU A 161 -18.13 6.28 -0.79
N SER A 162 -17.18 6.93 -1.44
CA SER A 162 -17.27 7.32 -2.84
C SER A 162 -17.40 6.07 -3.72
N PRO A 163 -18.25 6.10 -4.77
CA PRO A 163 -18.34 5.01 -5.74
C PRO A 163 -16.98 4.72 -6.42
N ASP A 164 -16.09 5.71 -6.46
CA ASP A 164 -14.74 5.60 -6.99
C ASP A 164 -13.87 4.63 -6.18
N SER A 165 -14.27 4.20 -4.98
CA SER A 165 -13.57 3.16 -4.23
C SER A 165 -13.38 1.87 -5.04
N LYS A 166 -14.27 1.59 -6.02
CA LYS A 166 -14.20 0.43 -6.91
C LYS A 166 -13.16 0.54 -8.02
N THR A 167 -12.66 1.75 -8.27
CA THR A 167 -11.62 2.04 -9.27
C THR A 167 -10.36 2.61 -8.65
N ALA A 168 -10.43 3.03 -7.38
CA ALA A 168 -9.32 3.57 -6.64
C ALA A 168 -8.25 2.51 -6.42
N ASN A 169 -7.07 2.78 -6.97
CA ASN A 169 -5.84 2.03 -6.75
C ASN A 169 -4.64 2.98 -6.79
N TRP A 170 -3.43 2.44 -6.76
CA TRP A 170 -2.20 3.24 -6.75
C TRP A 170 -2.12 4.27 -7.89
N ASN A 171 -2.68 3.93 -9.06
CA ASN A 171 -2.64 4.77 -10.25
C ASN A 171 -3.80 5.78 -10.30
N PHE A 172 -4.96 5.44 -9.74
CA PHE A 172 -6.19 6.23 -9.94
C PHE A 172 -6.62 7.06 -8.73
N MET A 173 -6.18 6.76 -7.50
CA MET A 173 -6.57 7.55 -6.32
C MET A 173 -6.26 9.03 -6.50
N ASN A 174 -5.13 9.35 -7.12
CA ASN A 174 -4.70 10.74 -7.32
C ASN A 174 -5.56 11.46 -8.34
N THR A 175 -5.99 10.75 -9.39
CA THR A 175 -6.97 11.28 -10.34
C THR A 175 -8.26 11.62 -9.62
N HIS A 176 -8.77 10.72 -8.78
CA HIS A 176 -10.02 10.95 -8.02
C HIS A 176 -9.92 12.14 -7.06
N ILE A 177 -8.76 12.32 -6.41
CA ILE A 177 -8.50 13.49 -5.56
C ILE A 177 -8.42 14.76 -6.42
N ALA A 178 -7.66 14.73 -7.52
CA ALA A 178 -7.45 15.88 -8.41
C ALA A 178 -8.73 16.34 -9.12
N THR A 179 -9.63 15.41 -9.44
CA THR A 179 -10.93 15.70 -10.05
C THR A 179 -12.01 16.01 -9.00
N GLU A 180 -11.64 16.12 -7.72
CA GLU A 180 -12.58 16.39 -6.62
C GLU A 180 -13.73 15.39 -6.52
N SER A 181 -13.56 14.17 -7.04
CA SER A 181 -14.52 13.09 -6.83
C SER A 181 -14.31 12.40 -5.49
N VAL A 182 -13.09 12.51 -4.94
CA VAL A 182 -12.68 12.09 -3.59
C VAL A 182 -11.98 13.26 -2.88
N TYR A 183 -12.33 13.50 -1.62
CA TYR A 183 -11.76 14.51 -0.73
C TYR A 183 -10.88 13.93 0.35
N LEU A 184 -10.95 12.61 0.61
CA LEU A 184 -10.04 11.91 1.51
C LEU A 184 -9.78 10.50 0.97
N GLY A 185 -8.51 10.14 0.80
CA GLY A 185 -8.09 8.81 0.40
C GLY A 185 -6.60 8.60 0.67
N GLN A 186 -6.19 7.34 0.84
CA GLN A 186 -4.78 7.00 1.02
C GLN A 186 -4.11 6.69 -0.31
N ASN A 187 -2.87 7.12 -0.51
CA ASN A 187 -2.03 6.64 -1.60
C ASN A 187 -0.54 6.75 -1.25
N TRP A 188 0.31 6.19 -2.09
CA TRP A 188 1.75 6.35 -1.97
C TRP A 188 2.19 7.78 -2.33
N PRO A 189 3.13 8.37 -1.56
CA PRO A 189 3.69 9.69 -1.86
C PRO A 189 4.26 9.83 -3.27
N PHE A 190 4.89 8.78 -3.81
CA PHE A 190 5.46 8.84 -5.17
C PHE A 190 4.42 9.02 -6.27
N GLY A 191 3.16 8.67 -6.01
CA GLY A 191 2.09 8.85 -6.99
C GLY A 191 1.65 10.31 -7.08
N MET A 192 1.88 11.10 -6.02
CA MET A 192 1.47 12.48 -5.96
C MET A 192 2.63 13.36 -6.44
N ASN A 193 2.44 14.05 -7.56
CA ASN A 193 3.28 15.19 -7.91
C ASN A 193 2.91 16.34 -6.98
N VAL A 194 3.38 16.27 -5.73
CA VAL A 194 3.32 17.37 -4.75
C VAL A 194 4.26 18.49 -5.15
#